data_AF-A0A5C3P090-F1
#
_entry.id   AF-A0A5C3P090-F1
#
_cell.length_a   1.000
_cell.length_b   1.000
_cell.length_c   1.000
_cell.angle_alpha   90.00
_cell.angle_beta   90.00
_cell.angle_gamma   90.00
#
_symmetry.space_group_name_H-M   'P 1'
#
loop_
_entity.id
_entity.type
_entity.pdbx_description
1 polymer ?
#
loop_
_entity_poly.entity_id
_entity_poly.type
_entity_poly.pdbx_seq_one_letter_code
_entity_poly.pdbx_strand_id
1 'polypeptide(L)'
;MSPYLLALPPQVILKRDKEPIRYNSKYDATRKRQYTWFFATVGEHPVSAPPALHPSCGLQRGDLFYHKHAHGHQLWLRQEDEATDEDHWTTVDIGYERNEDGRVLSITQKLQRPSWVGGDWAIKRVAAIERS
;
A
#
# COMPACT_ATOMS: atom_id res chain seq x y z
N MET A 1 16.83 2.46 -28.01
CA MET A 1 16.04 3.63 -27.58
C MET A 1 15.53 3.33 -26.18
N SER A 2 16.07 4.00 -25.15
CA SER A 2 15.55 3.85 -23.79
C SER A 2 15.60 5.22 -23.11
N PRO A 3 14.44 5.83 -22.89
CA PRO A 3 14.32 6.91 -21.92
C PRO A 3 13.33 6.50 -20.83
N TYR A 4 13.56 6.98 -19.61
CA TYR A 4 12.71 6.81 -18.42
C TYR A 4 12.91 5.55 -17.58
N LEU A 5 14.17 5.29 -17.19
CA LEU A 5 14.39 5.03 -15.77
C LEU A 5 14.18 6.37 -15.06
N LEU A 6 12.96 6.63 -14.59
CA LEU A 6 12.70 7.68 -13.60
C LEU A 6 13.51 7.30 -12.36
N ALA A 7 14.76 7.76 -12.31
CA ALA A 7 15.55 7.71 -11.12
C ALA A 7 14.72 8.36 -10.02
N LEU A 8 14.55 7.63 -8.92
CA LEU A 8 13.95 8.16 -7.69
C LEU A 8 14.52 9.57 -7.46
N PRO A 9 13.69 10.59 -7.14
CA PRO A 9 14.23 11.86 -6.69
C PRO A 9 15.29 11.57 -5.61
N PRO A 10 16.43 12.27 -5.59
CA PRO A 10 17.56 11.90 -4.73
C PRO A 10 17.22 11.81 -3.23
N GLN A 11 16.12 12.40 -2.79
CA GLN A 11 15.56 12.30 -1.45
C GLN A 11 14.70 11.05 -1.17
N VAL A 12 14.42 10.20 -2.16
CA VAL A 12 13.46 9.09 -2.04
C VAL A 12 14.17 7.78 -1.74
N ILE A 13 14.09 7.35 -0.47
CA ILE A 13 14.59 6.05 -0.02
C ILE A 13 13.46 5.03 -0.13
N LEU A 14 13.60 4.07 -1.05
CA LEU A 14 12.70 2.93 -1.14
C LEU A 14 13.03 1.92 -0.04
N LYS A 15 12.02 1.56 0.77
CA LYS A 15 12.13 0.47 1.74
C LYS A 15 11.07 -0.59 1.45
N ARG A 16 11.51 -1.80 1.12
CA ARG A 16 10.67 -3.00 1.25
C ARG A 16 10.71 -3.43 2.71
N ASP A 17 9.55 -3.61 3.33
CA ASP A 17 9.54 -4.15 4.68
C ASP A 17 10.05 -5.60 4.67
N LYS A 18 10.78 -6.01 5.72
CA LYS A 18 11.36 -7.36 5.82
C LYS A 18 10.28 -8.41 6.04
N GLU A 19 9.13 -7.98 6.55
CA GLU A 19 7.97 -8.84 6.75
C GLU A 19 6.81 -8.34 5.88
N PRO A 20 5.99 -9.26 5.33
CA PRO A 20 4.73 -8.87 4.71
C PRO A 20 3.88 -8.15 5.76
N ILE A 21 2.95 -7.29 5.32
CA ILE A 21 1.99 -6.62 6.20
C ILE A 21 1.28 -7.71 7.01
N ARG A 22 1.69 -7.84 8.27
CA ARG A 22 1.19 -8.87 9.16
C ARG A 22 -0.11 -8.42 9.77
N TYR A 23 -1.03 -9.37 9.76
CA TYR A 23 -2.35 -9.23 10.31
C TYR A 23 -2.35 -9.20 11.84
N ASN A 24 -3.41 -8.66 12.44
CA ASN A 24 -3.69 -8.83 13.86
C ASN A 24 -4.08 -10.29 14.16
N SER A 25 -3.07 -11.14 14.40
CA SER A 25 -3.16 -12.60 14.60
C SER A 25 -4.37 -13.13 15.38
N LYS A 26 -4.95 -12.34 16.30
CA LYS A 26 -6.12 -12.70 17.11
C LYS A 26 -7.40 -12.98 16.30
N TYR A 27 -7.53 -12.45 15.09
CA TYR A 27 -8.78 -12.52 14.30
C TYR A 27 -8.65 -13.37 13.01
N ASP A 28 -7.57 -14.15 12.82
CA ASP A 28 -7.13 -14.65 11.49
C ASP A 28 -7.43 -16.13 11.22
N ALA A 29 -8.22 -16.77 12.06
CA ALA A 29 -8.30 -18.23 12.06
C ALA A 29 -8.93 -18.84 10.78
N THR A 30 -9.47 -18.05 9.85
CA THR A 30 -10.49 -18.56 8.92
C THR A 30 -10.35 -18.22 7.44
N ARG A 31 -9.46 -17.31 6.98
CA ARG A 31 -9.35 -16.98 5.54
C ARG A 31 -7.95 -17.21 4.98
N LYS A 32 -7.88 -17.68 3.72
CA LYS A 32 -6.63 -17.95 2.98
C LYS A 32 -5.70 -16.76 3.13
N ARG A 33 -4.54 -16.96 3.75
CA ARG A 33 -3.55 -15.90 4.00
C ARG A 33 -3.05 -15.33 2.68
N GLN A 34 -3.47 -14.10 2.36
CA GLN A 34 -2.80 -13.32 1.34
C GLN A 34 -1.69 -12.48 1.99
N TYR A 35 -0.46 -12.72 1.56
CA TYR A 35 0.68 -11.92 1.95
C TYR A 35 0.75 -10.70 1.05
N THR A 36 0.66 -9.51 1.65
CA THR A 36 0.86 -8.24 0.95
C THR A 36 2.19 -7.66 1.40
N TRP A 37 3.11 -7.39 0.48
CA TRP A 37 4.27 -6.58 0.79
C TRP A 37 3.93 -5.11 0.65
N PHE A 38 4.71 -4.26 1.30
CA PHE A 38 4.68 -2.85 0.96
C PHE A 38 6.06 -2.27 0.75
N PHE A 39 6.05 -1.25 -0.09
CA PHE A 39 7.19 -0.45 -0.48
C PHE A 39 6.92 0.97 -0.01
N ALA A 40 7.86 1.56 0.68
CA ALA A 40 7.69 2.89 1.25
C ALA A 40 8.73 3.87 0.74
N THR A 41 8.30 5.12 0.58
CA THR A 41 9.15 6.27 0.31
C THR A 41 8.79 7.43 1.23
N VAL A 42 9.76 8.31 1.47
CA VAL A 42 9.56 9.54 2.22
C VAL A 42 10.09 10.69 1.37
N GLY A 43 9.35 11.79 1.29
CA GLY A 43 9.73 12.99 0.56
C GLY A 43 9.09 14.24 1.17
N GLU A 44 9.37 15.40 0.60
CA GLU A 44 8.78 16.66 1.06
C GLU A 44 7.42 16.91 0.40
N HIS A 45 7.26 16.51 -0.86
CA HIS A 45 6.11 16.79 -1.70
C HIS A 45 5.38 15.51 -2.11
N PRO A 46 4.07 15.59 -2.40
CA PRO A 46 3.33 14.50 -3.04
C PRO A 46 3.98 14.09 -4.37
N VAL A 47 3.80 12.82 -4.74
CA VAL A 47 4.22 12.27 -6.04
C VAL A 47 3.01 11.90 -6.87
N SER A 48 3.13 11.98 -8.21
CA SER A 48 2.03 11.66 -9.13
C SER A 48 1.78 10.16 -9.26
N ALA A 49 2.82 9.34 -9.11
CA ALA A 49 2.76 7.90 -9.20
C ALA A 49 3.88 7.25 -8.37
N PRO A 50 3.76 5.96 -8.03
CA PRO A 50 4.88 5.19 -7.52
C PRO A 50 6.03 5.25 -8.53
N PRO A 51 7.28 5.27 -8.05
CA PRO A 51 8.43 5.21 -8.92
C PRO A 51 8.49 3.86 -9.65
N ALA A 52 9.20 3.86 -10.78
CA ALA A 52 9.48 2.62 -11.50
C ALA A 52 10.29 1.68 -10.59
N LEU A 53 9.65 0.62 -10.11
CA LEU A 53 10.31 -0.42 -9.31
C LEU A 53 10.84 -1.50 -10.24
N HIS A 54 12.08 -1.92 -10.01
CA HIS A 54 12.71 -2.94 -10.82
C HIS A 54 11.98 -4.29 -10.66
N PRO A 55 11.78 -5.09 -11.73
CA PRO A 55 11.09 -6.38 -11.64
C PRO A 55 11.69 -7.34 -10.62
N SER A 56 13.01 -7.27 -10.38
CA SER A 56 13.69 -8.08 -9.36
C SER A 56 13.26 -7.78 -7.92
N CYS A 57 12.49 -6.70 -7.69
CA CYS A 57 11.84 -6.47 -6.41
C CYS A 57 10.77 -7.53 -6.10
N GLY A 58 10.37 -8.35 -7.09
CA GLY A 58 9.38 -9.41 -6.92
C GLY A 58 8.02 -8.83 -6.56
N LEU A 59 7.59 -7.81 -7.31
CA LEU A 59 6.28 -7.19 -7.17
C LEU A 59 5.18 -8.21 -7.45
N GLN A 60 4.13 -8.17 -6.63
CA GLN A 60 2.98 -9.05 -6.76
C GLN A 60 1.69 -8.24 -6.72
N ARG A 61 0.62 -8.79 -7.33
CA ARG A 61 -0.73 -8.27 -7.17
C ARG A 61 -1.09 -8.18 -5.69
N GLY A 62 -1.73 -7.08 -5.33
CA GLY A 62 -2.08 -6.76 -3.96
C GLY A 62 -0.96 -6.09 -3.16
N ASP A 63 0.26 -5.95 -3.68
CA ASP A 63 1.32 -5.18 -3.03
C ASP A 63 0.94 -3.69 -2.93
N LEU A 64 1.41 -3.05 -1.86
CA LEU A 64 1.15 -1.63 -1.60
C LEU A 64 2.39 -0.78 -1.83
N PHE A 65 2.21 0.39 -2.41
CA PHE A 65 3.19 1.47 -2.36
C PHE A 65 2.67 2.58 -1.46
N TYR A 66 3.52 3.05 -0.54
CA TYR A 66 3.22 4.10 0.43
C TYR A 66 4.22 5.24 0.28
N HIS A 67 3.72 6.45 0.06
CA HIS A 67 4.52 7.65 0.08
C HIS A 67 4.13 8.51 1.27
N LYS A 68 5.10 8.87 2.11
CA LYS A 68 4.92 9.84 3.20
C LYS A 68 5.52 11.17 2.81
N HIS A 69 4.76 12.25 2.97
CA HIS A 69 5.23 13.61 2.77
C HIS A 69 4.86 14.54 3.94
N ALA A 70 5.29 15.80 3.90
CA ALA A 70 5.12 16.75 5.00
C ALA A 70 3.64 17.02 5.38
N HIS A 71 2.74 16.86 4.41
CA HIS A 71 1.32 17.18 4.56
C HIS A 71 0.40 15.95 4.64
N GLY A 72 0.95 14.73 4.63
CA GLY A 72 0.13 13.53 4.62
C GLY A 72 0.82 12.32 4.00
N HIS A 73 0.01 11.50 3.35
CA HIS A 73 0.47 10.29 2.69
C HIS A 73 -0.35 9.98 1.45
N GLN A 74 0.23 9.17 0.57
CA GLN A 74 -0.43 8.63 -0.61
C GLN A 74 -0.20 7.13 -0.66
N LEU A 75 -1.21 6.39 -1.11
CA LEU A 75 -1.22 4.94 -1.17
C LEU A 75 -1.59 4.49 -2.58
N TRP A 76 -0.92 3.45 -3.05
CA TRP A 76 -1.24 2.77 -4.30
C TRP A 76 -1.26 1.27 -4.09
N LEU A 77 -2.18 0.59 -4.76
CA LEU A 77 -2.32 -0.85 -4.77
C LEU A 77 -1.91 -1.38 -6.14
N ARG A 78 -1.13 -2.46 -6.18
CA ARG A 78 -0.80 -3.14 -7.43
C ARG A 78 -1.98 -4.02 -7.84
N GLN A 79 -2.64 -3.69 -8.93
CA GLN A 79 -3.82 -4.39 -9.44
C GLN A 79 -3.64 -4.76 -10.89
N GLU A 80 -4.35 -5.80 -11.32
CA GLU A 80 -4.46 -6.17 -12.72
C GLU A 80 -5.44 -5.21 -13.42
N ASP A 81 -5.08 -4.76 -14.61
CA ASP A 81 -6.02 -4.12 -15.52
C ASP A 81 -6.82 -5.19 -16.26
N GLU A 82 -8.14 -5.23 -16.07
CA GLU A 82 -9.02 -6.23 -16.71
C GLU A 82 -9.01 -6.13 -18.24
N ALA A 83 -8.69 -4.97 -18.81
CA ALA A 83 -8.70 -4.76 -20.26
C ALA A 83 -7.38 -5.16 -20.92
N THR A 84 -6.25 -5.05 -20.22
CA THR A 84 -4.91 -5.31 -20.78
C THR A 84 -4.21 -6.53 -20.21
N ASP A 85 -4.74 -7.12 -19.13
CA ASP A 85 -4.10 -8.21 -18.36
C ASP A 85 -2.74 -7.79 -17.75
N GLU A 86 -2.46 -6.48 -17.71
CA GLU A 86 -1.21 -5.93 -17.18
C GLU A 86 -1.38 -5.42 -15.74
N ASP A 87 -0.40 -5.72 -14.88
CA ASP A 87 -0.38 -5.20 -13.53
C ASP A 87 0.03 -3.72 -13.53
N HIS A 88 -0.78 -2.85 -12.92
CA HIS A 88 -0.52 -1.42 -12.76
C HIS A 88 -0.73 -0.95 -11.32
N TRP A 89 -0.30 0.29 -11.03
CA TRP A 89 -0.51 0.93 -9.75
C TRP A 89 -1.77 1.78 -9.76
N THR A 90 -2.69 1.50 -8.86
CA THR A 90 -3.94 2.24 -8.70
C THR A 90 -3.93 3.00 -7.38
N THR A 91 -4.26 4.28 -7.40
CA THR A 91 -4.38 5.09 -6.18
C THR A 91 -5.51 4.53 -5.31
N VAL A 92 -5.24 4.35 -4.02
CA VAL A 92 -6.23 3.91 -3.04
C VAL A 92 -6.15 4.78 -1.80
N ASP A 93 -7.28 4.96 -1.11
CA ASP A 93 -7.33 5.72 0.13
C ASP A 93 -7.38 4.79 1.34
N ILE A 94 -7.11 5.36 2.53
CA ILE A 94 -7.48 4.71 3.78
C ILE A 94 -8.99 4.47 3.74
N GLY A 95 -9.42 3.28 4.16
CA GLY A 95 -10.82 2.88 4.04
C GLY A 95 -11.10 2.00 2.82
N TYR A 96 -10.16 1.89 1.87
CA TYR A 96 -10.29 0.99 0.74
C TYR A 96 -10.51 -0.46 1.21
N GLU A 97 -11.61 -1.08 0.76
CA GLU A 97 -11.93 -2.48 1.04
C GLU A 97 -11.34 -3.38 -0.04
N ARG A 98 -10.59 -4.39 0.39
CA ARG A 98 -10.03 -5.44 -0.46
C ARG A 98 -11.06 -6.53 -0.70
N ASN A 99 -11.49 -6.67 -1.94
CA ASN A 99 -12.59 -7.56 -2.33
C ASN A 99 -12.36 -9.04 -1.99
N GLU A 100 -11.11 -9.51 -2.02
CA GLU A 100 -10.77 -10.92 -1.80
C GLU A 100 -11.07 -11.40 -0.38
N ASP A 101 -10.96 -10.51 0.61
CA ASP A 101 -11.13 -10.86 2.02
C ASP A 101 -11.95 -9.86 2.85
N GLY A 102 -12.51 -8.81 2.24
CA GLY A 102 -13.33 -7.78 2.88
C GLY A 102 -12.57 -6.95 3.91
N ARG A 103 -11.24 -6.88 3.79
CA ARG A 103 -10.40 -6.11 4.73
C ARG A 103 -10.20 -4.70 4.24
N VAL A 104 -10.09 -3.79 5.20
CA VAL A 104 -9.98 -2.37 4.95
C VAL A 104 -8.54 -1.91 5.15
N LEU A 105 -8.05 -1.07 4.23
CA LEU A 105 -6.74 -0.44 4.32
C LEU A 105 -6.73 0.60 5.43
N SER A 106 -5.73 0.56 6.31
CA SER A 106 -5.52 1.55 7.36
C SER A 106 -4.03 1.87 7.52
N ILE A 107 -3.73 2.89 8.32
CA ILE A 107 -2.37 3.17 8.78
C ILE A 107 -2.26 2.91 10.29
N THR A 108 -1.20 2.21 10.70
CA THR A 108 -0.92 1.98 12.12
C THR A 108 -0.51 3.30 12.78
N GLN A 109 -1.14 3.67 13.90
CA GLN A 109 -0.86 4.93 14.61
C GLN A 109 0.62 5.09 15.02
N LYS A 110 1.25 4.03 15.55
CA LYS A 110 2.60 4.11 16.10
C LYS A 110 3.69 4.12 15.03
N LEU A 111 3.61 3.20 14.07
CA LEU A 111 4.65 3.03 13.06
C LEU A 111 4.37 3.81 11.78
N GLN A 112 3.18 4.38 11.63
CA GLN A 112 2.73 5.06 10.42
C GLN A 112 2.95 4.19 9.15
N ARG A 113 2.59 2.90 9.26
CA ARG A 113 2.70 1.90 8.18
C ARG A 113 1.33 1.44 7.71
N PRO A 114 1.16 1.12 6.43
CA PRO A 114 -0.06 0.52 5.91
C PRO A 114 -0.34 -0.83 6.57
N SER A 115 -1.61 -1.13 6.80
CA SER A 115 -2.09 -2.39 7.36
C SER A 115 -3.52 -2.69 6.90
N TRP A 116 -3.76 -3.94 6.50
CA TRP A 116 -5.11 -4.46 6.26
C TRP A 116 -5.77 -4.87 7.58
N VAL A 117 -6.95 -4.34 7.87
CA VAL A 117 -7.72 -4.61 9.09
C VAL A 117 -9.11 -5.15 8.75
N GLY A 118 -9.61 -6.11 9.52
CA GLY A 118 -10.94 -6.71 9.31
C GLY A 118 -11.88 -6.49 10.49
N GLY A 119 -13.16 -6.87 10.28
CA GLY A 119 -14.21 -6.86 11.31
C GLY A 119 -14.57 -5.48 11.84
N ASP A 120 -15.18 -5.43 13.02
CA ASP A 120 -15.63 -4.18 13.68
C ASP A 120 -14.52 -3.14 13.89
N TRP A 121 -13.26 -3.58 13.86
CA TRP A 121 -12.09 -2.72 14.02
C TRP A 121 -11.85 -1.83 12.79
N ALA A 122 -12.15 -2.33 11.59
CA ALA A 122 -12.10 -1.57 10.35
C ALA A 122 -13.10 -0.39 10.38
N ILE A 123 -14.36 -0.69 10.72
CA ILE A 123 -15.46 0.28 10.78
C ILE A 123 -15.14 1.43 11.74
N LYS A 124 -14.61 1.13 12.94
CA LYS A 124 -14.25 2.15 13.94
C LYS A 124 -13.09 3.03 13.51
N ARG A 125 -12.15 2.52 12.70
CA ARG A 125 -10.95 3.24 12.27
C ARG A 125 -11.22 4.15 11.08
N VAL A 126 -11.97 3.69 10.08
CA VAL A 126 -12.38 4.54 8.95
C VAL A 126 -13.17 5.74 9.46
N ALA A 127 -14.16 5.50 10.32
CA ALA A 127 -14.97 6.57 10.92
C ALA A 127 -14.17 7.56 11.80
N ALA A 128 -13.00 7.16 12.33
CA ALA A 128 -12.14 8.04 13.10
C ALA A 128 -11.22 8.89 12.22
N ILE A 129 -10.90 8.41 11.02
CA ILE A 129 -10.02 9.08 10.04
C ILE A 129 -10.83 10.06 9.19
N GLU A 130 -12.09 9.76 8.87
CA GLU A 130 -13.00 10.69 8.19
C GLU A 130 -13.38 11.92 9.04
N ARG A 131 -13.14 11.88 10.36
CA ARG A 131 -13.49 12.97 11.30
C ARG A 131 -12.30 13.86 11.69
N SER A 132 -11.09 13.55 11.22
CA SER A 132 -9.85 14.28 11.54
C SER A 132 -9.38 15.10 10.36
#